data_AF-A0A1Y0VUX7-F1
#
_entry.id   AF-A0A1Y0VUX7-F1
#
_cell.length_a   1.000
_cell.length_b   1.000
_cell.length_c   1.000
_cell.angle_alpha   90.00
_cell.angle_beta   90.00
_cell.angle_gamma   90.00
#
_symmetry.space_group_name_H-M   'P 1'
#
loop_
_entity.id
_entity.type
_entity.pdbx_description
1 polymer ?
#
loop_
_entity_poly.entity_id
_entity_poly.type
_entity_poly.pdbx_seq_one_letter_code
_entity_poly.pdbx_strand_id
1 'polypeptide(L)' 'MGRKTFDSIGKALPNRKNIVLSHHPTSLPDSVVGVGSLSELQAIFETHPNENFILLEEVIYTMPCYHKLMNF' A
#
# COMPACT_ATOMS: atom_id res chain seq x y z
N MET A 1 -1.31 -0.34 1.87
CA MET A 1 -1.79 -0.24 3.27
C MET A 1 -0.63 0.02 4.21
N GLY A 2 -0.87 0.48 5.44
CA GLY A 2 0.19 0.65 6.44
C GLY A 2 0.55 -0.67 7.14
N ARG A 3 1.73 -0.73 7.76
CA ARG A 3 2.20 -1.90 8.54
C ARG A 3 1.20 -2.33 9.61
N LYS A 4 0.66 -1.38 10.39
CA LYS A 4 -0.32 -1.65 11.46
C LYS A 4 -1.62 -2.24 10.92
N THR A 5 -2.10 -1.73 9.78
CA THR A 5 -3.29 -2.28 9.11
C THR A 5 -3.05 -3.72 8.67
N PHE A 6 -1.88 -4.01 8.10
CA PHE A 6 -1.53 -5.38 7.73
C PHE A 6 -1.46 -6.31 8.95
N ASP A 7 -0.86 -5.86 10.05
CA ASP A 7 -0.83 -6.62 11.32
C ASP A 7 -2.22 -6.92 11.87
N SER A 8 -3.12 -5.94 11.84
CA SER A 8 -4.52 -6.12 12.27
C SER A 8 -5.27 -7.15 11.43
N ILE A 9 -5.03 -7.18 10.11
CA ILE A 9 -5.60 -8.19 9.20
C ILE A 9 -4.93 -9.56 9.41
N GLY A 10 -3.63 -9.56 9.74
CA GLY A 10 -2.83 -10.76 10.02
C GLY A 10 -2.44 -11.60 8.79
N LYS A 11 -2.86 -11.20 7.58
CA LYS A 11 -2.57 -11.92 6.33
C LYS A 11 -2.71 -11.04 5.10
N ALA A 12 -2.09 -11.47 4.00
CA ALA A 12 -2.32 -10.88 2.68
C ALA A 12 -3.79 -11.07 2.26
N LEU A 13 -4.37 -10.02 1.68
CA LEU A 13 -5.71 -10.09 1.10
C LEU A 13 -5.72 -10.98 -0.15
N PRO A 14 -6.65 -11.93 -0.27
CA PRO A 14 -6.68 -12.85 -1.40
C PRO A 14 -6.98 -12.14 -2.72
N ASN A 15 -6.48 -12.72 -3.81
CA ASN A 15 -6.69 -12.26 -5.20
C ASN A 15 -6.20 -10.83 -5.48
N ARG A 16 -5.28 -10.30 -4.65
CA ARG A 16 -4.73 -8.95 -4.80
C ARG A 16 -3.25 -8.93 -4.44
N LYS A 17 -2.49 -8.09 -5.14
CA LYS A 17 -1.13 -7.74 -4.74
C LYS A 17 -1.22 -6.79 -3.54
N ASN A 18 -0.63 -7.20 -2.42
CA ASN A 18 -0.66 -6.43 -1.19
C ASN A 18 0.63 -5.62 -1.11
N ILE A 19 0.52 -4.29 -1.06
CA ILE A 19 1.65 -3.38 -0.86
C ILE A 19 1.55 -2.81 0.55
N VAL A 20 2.61 -2.97 1.34
CA VAL A 20 2.64 -2.59 2.76
C VAL A 20 3.76 -1.56 2.98
N LEU A 21 3.38 -0.37 3.43
CA LEU A 21 4.31 0.67 3.86
C LEU A 21 4.85 0.35 5.25
N SER A 22 6.17 0.20 5.36
CA SER A 22 6.86 -0.19 6.60
C SER A 22 8.26 0.40 6.63
N HIS A 23 8.70 0.93 7.77
CA HIS A 23 10.12 1.30 7.97
C HIS A 23 11.06 0.09 7.94
N HIS A 24 10.53 -1.13 8.13
CA HIS A 24 11.26 -2.39 8.03
C HIS A 24 10.57 -3.27 6.98
N PRO A 25 10.75 -3.01 5.68
CA PRO A 25 10.07 -3.77 4.64
C PRO A 25 10.57 -5.22 4.57
N THR A 26 11.82 -5.48 4.95
CA THR A 26 12.42 -6.82 4.98
C THR A 26 11.86 -7.74 6.09
N SER A 27 11.13 -7.19 7.06
CA SER A 27 10.47 -7.98 8.10
C SER A 27 9.07 -8.46 7.69
N LEU A 28 8.61 -8.11 6.48
CA LEU A 28 7.32 -8.53 5.96
C LEU A 28 7.43 -9.92 5.31
N PRO A 29 6.34 -10.70 5.30
CA PRO A 29 6.33 -11.97 4.59
C PRO A 29 6.53 -11.78 3.08
N ASP A 30 7.13 -12.76 2.40
CA ASP A 30 7.34 -12.74 0.94
C ASP A 30 6.02 -12.67 0.13
N SER A 31 4.87 -12.93 0.77
CA SER A 31 3.55 -12.84 0.15
C SER A 31 3.08 -11.40 -0.09
N VAL A 32 3.80 -10.39 0.40
CA VAL A 32 3.48 -8.98 0.20
C VAL A 32 4.69 -8.19 -0.32
N VAL A 33 4.42 -7.07 -0.97
CA VAL A 33 5.45 -6.11 -1.39
C VAL A 33 5.63 -5.09 -0.28
N GLY A 34 6.79 -5.11 0.36
CA GLY A 34 7.19 -4.08 1.33
C GLY A 34 7.76 -2.84 0.63
N VAL A 35 7.30 -1.65 1.04
CA VAL A 35 7.90 -0.37 0.62
C VAL A 35 8.35 0.43 1.84
N GLY A 36 9.53 1.04 1.76
CA GLY A 36 10.17 1.78 2.85
C GLY A 36 9.73 3.24 2.97
N SER A 37 9.12 3.78 1.91
CA SER A 37 8.86 5.20 1.78
C SER A 37 7.62 5.49 0.92
N LEU A 38 7.09 6.71 1.06
CA LEU A 38 5.99 7.20 0.20
C LEU A 38 6.45 7.38 -1.25
N SER A 39 7.72 7.74 -1.47
CA SER A 39 8.28 7.92 -2.81
C SER A 39 8.32 6.60 -3.59
N GLU A 40 8.69 5.49 -2.94
CA GLU A 40 8.60 4.16 -3.54
C GLU A 40 7.15 3.80 -3.87
N LEU A 41 6.22 4.10 -2.96
CA LEU A 41 4.79 3.86 -3.18
C LEU A 41 4.25 4.68 -4.36
N GLN A 42 4.66 5.95 -4.48
CA GLN A 42 4.30 6.82 -5.59
C GLN A 42 4.86 6.29 -6.93
N ALA A 43 6.12 5.84 -6.95
CA ALA A 43 6.71 5.24 -8.13
C ALA A 43 5.90 4.03 -8.62
N ILE A 44 5.39 3.19 -7.70
CA ILE A 44 4.50 2.08 -8.07
C ILE A 44 3.24 2.59 -8.77
N PHE A 45 2.57 3.61 -8.21
CA PHE A 45 1.37 4.17 -8.83
C PHE A 45 1.64 4.75 -10.22
N GLU A 46 2.76 5.45 -10.40
CA GLU A 46 3.16 6.04 -11.69
C GLU A 46 3.50 4.97 -12.74
N THR A 47 4.09 3.85 -12.33
CA THR A 47 4.37 2.72 -13.24
C THR A 47 3.14 1.88 -13.59
N HIS A 48 2.04 2.03 -12.85
CA HIS A 48 0.81 1.25 -13.02
C HIS A 48 -0.43 2.14 -13.15
N PRO A 49 -0.48 3.05 -14.15
CA PRO A 49 -1.54 4.05 -14.26
C PRO A 49 -2.94 3.47 -14.57
N ASN A 50 -3.01 2.22 -15.04
CA ASN A 50 -4.27 1.54 -15.38
C ASN A 50 -4.73 0.52 -14.31
N GLU A 51 -4.02 0.41 -13.20
CA GLU A 51 -4.41 -0.49 -12.10
C GLU A 51 -5.25 0.25 -11.05
N ASN A 52 -6.25 -0.45 -10.51
CA ASN A 52 -7.05 0.06 -9.40
C ASN A 52 -6.35 -0.25 -8.07
N PHE A 53 -5.99 0.80 -7.34
CA PHE A 53 -5.43 0.68 -6.00
C PHE A 53 -6.53 0.82 -4.95
N ILE A 54 -6.42 0.09 -3.86
CA ILE A 54 -7.22 0.30 -2.66
C ILE A 54 -6.28 0.76 -1.57
N LEU A 55 -6.38 2.02 -1.19
CA LEU A 55 -5.62 2.58 -0.07
C LEU A 55 -6.38 2.32 1.22
N LEU A 56 -5.65 1.93 2.26
CA LEU A 56 -6.22 1.68 3.57
C LEU A 56 -5.63 2.68 4.58
N GLU A 57 -6.51 3.17 5.45
CA GLU A 57 -6.29 4.03 6.61
C GLU A 57 -5.05 4.93 6.55
N GLU A 58 -3.96 4.55 7.23
CA GLU A 58 -2.77 5.38 7.46
C GLU A 58 -2.16 5.91 6.16
N VAL A 59 -2.25 5.14 5.08
CA VAL A 59 -1.73 5.56 3.77
C VAL A 59 -2.57 6.66 3.14
N ILE A 60 -3.89 6.68 3.36
CA ILE A 60 -4.80 7.71 2.83
C ILE A 60 -4.43 9.09 3.40
N TYR A 61 -4.21 9.15 4.71
CA TYR A 61 -3.85 10.41 5.38
C TYR A 61 -2.48 10.94 4.98
N THR A 62 -1.57 10.03 4.62
CA THR A 62 -0.19 10.39 4.27
C THR A 62 -0.04 10.71 2.78
N MET A 63 -0.97 10.26 1.93
CA MET A 63 -1.02 10.57 0.49
C MET A 63 -2.36 11.22 0.07
N PRO A 64 -2.67 12.43 0.56
CA PRO A 64 -3.96 13.08 0.30
C PRO A 64 -4.23 13.36 -1.18
N CYS A 65 -3.20 13.50 -2.02
CA CYS A 65 -3.36 13.69 -3.47
C CYS A 65 -4.06 12.51 -4.16
N TYR A 66 -3.94 11.29 -3.63
CA TYR A 66 -4.58 10.09 -4.21
C TYR A 66 -6.04 9.92 -3.80
N HIS A 67 -6.50 10.60 -2.73
CA HIS A 67 -7.91 10.59 -2.34
C HIS A 67 -8.83 11.19 -3.43
N LYS A 68 -8.32 12.16 -4.21
CA LYS A 68 -9.09 12.83 -5.27
C LYS A 68 -9.28 11.98 -6.54
N LEU A 69 -8.53 10.88 -6.68
CA LEU A 69 -8.56 9.99 -7.85
C LEU A 69 -9.46 8.75 -7.64
N MET A 70 -9.96 8.53 -6.42
CA MET A 70 -10.81 7.39 -6.07
C MET A 70 -12.23 7.88 -5.77
N ASN A 71 -12.90 8.45 -6.77
CA ASN A 71 -14.37 8.53 -6.71
C ASN A 71 -14.90 7.13 -7.03
N PHE A 72 -15.63 6.55 -6.07
CA PHE A 72 -16.37 5.30 -6.23
C PHE A 72 -17.41 5.40 -7.34
#